data_AF-A0A1F5JYG8-F1
#
_entry.id   AF-A0A1F5JYG8-F1
#
_cell.length_a   1.000
_cell.length_b   1.000
_cell.length_c   1.000
_cell.angle_alpha   90.00
_cell.angle_beta   90.00
_cell.angle_gamma   90.00
#
_symmetry.space_group_name_H-M   'P 1'
#
loop_
_entity.id
_entity.type
_entity.pdbx_description
1 polymer ?
#
loop_
_entity_poly.entity_id
_entity_poly.type
_entity_poly.pdbx_seq_one_letter_code
_entity_poly.pdbx_strand_id
1 'polypeptide(L)'
;MQWQEIVLTSGQVIFTLSLLPSVFSKDKPALATSLITTSILFIYVYVYITMNLYMTALGTLTTGMLWGVLAYQKYRMDKKV
;
A
#
# COMPACT_ATOMS: atom_id res chain seq x y z
N MET A 1 15.73 9.61 14.34
CA MET A 1 16.22 10.20 13.09
C MET A 1 15.09 10.97 12.43
N GLN A 2 14.98 12.29 12.64
CA GLN A 2 13.83 13.07 12.14
C GLN A 2 13.76 13.15 10.61
N TRP A 3 14.91 13.20 9.93
CA TRP A 3 14.94 13.36 8.48
C TRP A 3 14.38 12.12 7.73
N GLN A 4 14.65 10.90 8.22
CA GLN A 4 14.14 9.65 7.63
C GLN A 4 12.61 9.62 7.68
N GLU A 5 12.04 9.99 8.83
CA GLU A 5 10.60 10.02 9.02
C GLU A 5 9.93 11.02 8.07
N ILE A 6 10.50 12.23 7.92
CA ILE A 6 9.98 13.27 7.02
C ILE A 6 10.01 12.78 5.56
N VAL A 7 11.15 12.24 5.12
CA VAL A 7 11.32 11.77 3.72
C VAL A 7 10.41 10.58 3.44
N LEU A 8 10.37 9.58 4.31
CA LEU A 8 9.57 8.38 4.07
C LEU A 8 8.08 8.67 4.19
N THR A 9 7.64 9.47 5.17
CA THR A 9 6.23 9.85 5.32
C THR A 9 5.74 10.66 4.11
N SER A 10 6.51 11.65 3.66
CA SER A 10 6.12 12.42 2.46
C SER A 10 6.01 11.53 1.22
N GLY A 11 6.95 10.60 1.03
CA GLY A 11 6.88 9.59 -0.02
C GLY A 11 5.63 8.69 0.09
N GLN A 12 5.29 8.24 1.31
CA GLN A 12 4.10 7.40 1.53
C GLN A 12 2.79 8.14 1.26
N VAL A 13 2.69 9.42 1.61
CA VAL A 13 1.53 10.24 1.29
C VAL A 13 1.35 10.34 -0.23
N ILE A 14 2.42 10.64 -0.97
CA ILE A 14 2.39 10.73 -2.44
C ILE A 14 2.01 9.37 -3.04
N PHE A 15 2.61 8.27 -2.56
CA PHE A 15 2.29 6.92 -3.04
C PHE A 15 0.82 6.55 -2.79
N THR A 16 0.31 6.82 -1.59
CA THR A 16 -1.09 6.59 -1.24
C THR A 16 -2.02 7.32 -2.22
N LEU A 17 -1.78 8.61 -2.45
CA LEU A 17 -2.58 9.42 -3.36
C LEU A 17 -2.47 8.94 -4.81
N SER A 18 -1.28 8.54 -5.25
CA SER A 18 -1.05 8.03 -6.62
C SER A 18 -1.76 6.70 -6.89
N LEU A 19 -2.12 5.95 -5.84
CA LEU A 19 -2.81 4.67 -5.96
C LEU A 19 -4.34 4.83 -6.09
N LEU A 20 -4.90 5.96 -5.65
CA LEU A 20 -6.34 6.22 -5.70
C LEU A 20 -6.94 6.07 -7.12
N PRO A 21 -6.33 6.60 -8.20
CA PRO A 21 -6.81 6.38 -9.56
C PRO A 21 -6.93 4.89 -9.91
N SER A 22 -5.97 4.05 -9.51
CA SER A 22 -6.05 2.60 -9.74
C SER A 22 -7.20 1.95 -8.95
N VAL A 23 -7.45 2.42 -7.73
CA VAL A 23 -8.57 1.95 -6.88
C VAL A 23 -9.93 2.30 -7.49
N PHE A 24 -10.05 3.42 -8.20
CA PHE A 24 -11.28 3.84 -8.85
C PHE A 24 -11.40 3.47 -10.34
N SER A 25 -10.30 3.08 -10.99
CA SER A 25 -10.28 2.63 -12.39
C SER A 25 -11.08 1.33 -12.59
N LYS A 26 -11.51 1.04 -13.83
CA LYS A 26 -12.05 -0.27 -14.19
C LYS A 26 -10.94 -1.31 -14.35
N ASP A 27 -9.80 -0.88 -14.88
CA ASP A 27 -8.63 -1.74 -15.06
C ASP A 27 -7.82 -1.80 -13.78
N LYS A 28 -7.65 -3.01 -13.26
CA LYS A 28 -6.92 -3.29 -12.02
C LYS A 28 -5.60 -3.98 -12.34
N PRO A 29 -4.55 -3.72 -11.54
CA PRO A 29 -3.34 -4.52 -11.59
C PRO A 29 -3.64 -6.01 -11.41
N ALA A 30 -2.72 -6.86 -11.86
CA ALA A 30 -2.85 -8.30 -11.68
C ALA A 30 -3.03 -8.66 -10.19
N LEU A 31 -3.81 -9.73 -9.92
CA LEU A 31 -4.10 -10.17 -8.56
C LEU A 31 -2.82 -10.52 -7.80
N ALA A 32 -1.91 -11.27 -8.45
CA ALA A 32 -0.64 -11.67 -7.88
C ALA A 32 0.21 -10.45 -7.49
N THR A 33 0.33 -9.45 -8.37
CA THR A 33 1.03 -8.20 -8.08
C THR A 33 0.43 -7.52 -6.85
N SER A 34 -0.89 -7.36 -6.81
CA SER A 34 -1.57 -6.69 -5.70
C SER A 34 -1.38 -7.43 -4.37
N LEU A 35 -1.47 -8.76 -4.36
CA LEU A 35 -1.26 -9.58 -3.16
C LEU A 35 0.19 -9.54 -2.66
N ILE A 36 1.17 -9.64 -3.57
CA ILE A 36 2.59 -9.57 -3.23
C ILE A 36 2.91 -8.19 -2.65
N THR A 37 2.48 -7.11 -3.30
CA THR A 37 2.70 -5.75 -2.81
C THR A 37 2.04 -5.51 -1.46
N THR A 38 0.80 -5.96 -1.27
CA THR A 38 0.11 -5.89 0.03
C THR A 38 0.94 -6.57 1.12
N SER A 39 1.38 -7.81 0.88
CA SER A 39 2.14 -8.61 1.85
C SER A 39 3.46 -7.94 2.25
N ILE A 40 4.21 -7.44 1.27
CA ILE A 40 5.48 -6.76 1.53
C ILE A 40 5.28 -5.46 2.32
N LEU A 41 4.23 -4.68 2.00
CA LEU A 41 3.95 -3.44 2.74
C LEU A 41 3.60 -3.71 4.20
N PHE A 42 2.86 -4.78 4.51
CA PHE A 42 2.62 -5.19 5.90
C PHE A 42 3.90 -5.58 6.64
N ILE A 43 4.86 -6.24 5.96
CA ILE A 43 6.18 -6.52 6.54
C ILE A 43 6.92 -5.21 6.82
N TYR A 44 6.87 -4.24 5.90
CA TYR A 44 7.50 -2.93 6.10
C TYR A 44 6.88 -2.13 7.25
N VAL A 45 5.57 -2.21 7.45
CA VAL A 45 4.92 -1.61 8.63
C VAL A 45 5.55 -2.14 9.92
N TYR A 46 5.72 -3.46 10.03
CA TYR A 46 6.36 -4.06 11.21
C TYR A 46 7.79 -3.55 11.41
N VAL A 47 8.60 -3.49 10.35
CA VAL A 47 9.97 -2.96 10.39
C VAL A 47 9.98 -1.48 10.80
N TYR A 48 9.09 -0.65 10.27
CA TYR A 48 9.03 0.77 10.62
C TYR A 48 8.60 0.99 12.07
N ILE A 49 7.71 0.15 12.60
CA ILE A 49 7.36 0.17 14.02
C ILE A 49 8.59 -0.16 14.89
N THR A 50 9.36 -1.20 14.56
CA THR A 50 10.57 -1.54 15.35
C THR A 50 11.67 -0.47 15.28
N MET A 51 11.66 0.35 14.22
CA MET A 51 12.54 1.51 14.05
C MET A 51 12.01 2.82 14.66
N ASN A 52 10.84 2.81 15.31
CA ASN A 52 10.15 4.01 15.83
C ASN A 52 9.78 5.05 14.76
N LEU A 53 9.51 4.60 13.52
CA LEU A 53 9.09 5.42 12.37
C LEU A 53 7.56 5.36 12.20
N TYR A 54 6.82 5.85 13.20
CA TYR A 54 5.37 5.63 13.33
C TYR A 54 4.52 6.27 12.24
N MET A 55 4.84 7.49 11.81
CA MET A 55 4.10 8.18 10.74
C MET A 55 4.36 7.50 9.40
N THR A 56 5.61 7.07 9.18
CA THR A 56 5.96 6.26 8.02
C THR A 56 5.19 4.95 8.03
N ALA A 57 5.16 4.24 9.17
CA ALA A 57 4.42 3.00 9.34
C ALA A 57 2.93 3.17 9.06
N LEU A 58 2.31 4.25 9.55
CA LEU A 58 0.89 4.55 9.28
C LEU A 58 0.63 4.81 7.79
N GLY A 59 1.51 5.56 7.13
CA GLY A 59 1.43 5.79 5.68
C GLY A 59 1.56 4.49 4.89
N THR A 60 2.57 3.68 5.20
CA THR A 60 2.79 2.36 4.57
C THR A 60 1.62 1.41 4.82
N LEU A 61 1.04 1.42 6.02
CA LEU A 61 -0.14 0.64 6.35
C LEU A 61 -1.33 1.06 5.49
N THR A 62 -1.55 2.36 5.32
CA THR A 62 -2.63 2.90 4.48
C THR A 62 -2.43 2.48 3.02
N THR A 63 -1.22 2.64 2.47
CA THR A 63 -0.87 2.17 1.12
C THR A 63 -1.08 0.64 0.99
N GLY A 64 -0.68 -0.13 1.99
CA GLY A 64 -0.86 -1.59 2.04
C GLY A 64 -2.33 -2.00 2.03
N MET A 65 -3.17 -1.32 2.80
CA MET A 65 -4.62 -1.55 2.79
C MET A 65 -5.23 -1.26 1.42
N LEU A 66 -4.83 -0.18 0.75
CA LEU A 66 -5.32 0.14 -0.60
C LEU A 66 -4.90 -0.93 -1.63
N TRP A 67 -3.67 -1.45 -1.55
CA TRP A 67 -3.27 -2.60 -2.37
C TRP A 67 -4.08 -3.86 -2.05
N GLY A 68 -4.43 -4.07 -0.78
CA GLY A 68 -5.32 -5.16 -0.37
C GLY A 68 -6.72 -5.01 -0.98
N VAL A 69 -7.25 -3.78 -1.02
CA VAL A 69 -8.50 -3.45 -1.71
C VAL A 69 -8.39 -3.75 -3.21
N LEU A 70 -7.29 -3.38 -3.87
CA LEU A 70 -7.06 -3.71 -5.28
C LEU A 70 -7.01 -5.22 -5.54
N ALA A 71 -6.32 -5.97 -4.68
CA ALA A 71 -6.28 -7.43 -4.73
C ALA A 71 -7.70 -8.01 -4.62
N TYR A 72 -8.49 -7.54 -3.64
CA TYR A 72 -9.87 -7.99 -3.47
C TYR A 72 -10.75 -7.62 -4.68
N GLN A 73 -10.62 -6.39 -5.21
CA GLN A 73 -11.35 -5.95 -6.40
C GLN A 73 -11.03 -6.84 -7.61
N LYS A 74 -9.74 -7.09 -7.87
CA LYS A 74 -9.30 -7.94 -8.99
C LYS A 74 -9.76 -9.39 -8.82
N TYR A 75 -9.66 -9.96 -7.62
CA TYR A 75 -10.17 -11.30 -7.31
C TYR A 75 -11.66 -11.44 -7.62
N ARG A 76 -12.47 -10.43 -7.26
CA ARG A 76 -13.90 -10.42 -7.60
C ARG A 76 -14.19 -10.28 -9.09
N MET A 77 -13.33 -9.58 -9.83
CA MET A 77 -13.44 -9.47 -11.29
C MET A 77 -13.12 -10.81 -11.95
N ASP A 78 -12.00 -11.44 -11.56
CA ASP A 78 -11.54 -12.71 -12.15
C ASP A 78 -12.51 -13.87 -11.86
N LYS A 79 -13.21 -13.86 -10.71
CA LYS A 79 -14.24 -14.87 -10.38
C LYS A 79 -15.57 -14.67 -11.12
N LYS A 80 -15.82 -13.49 -11.70
CA LYS A 80 -17.06 -13.18 -12.45
C LYS A 80 -16.95 -13.47 -13.94
N VAL A 81 -15.73 -13.69 -14.44
CA VAL A 81 -15.42 -14.11 -15.80
C VAL A 81 -15.38 -15.63 -15.85
#